data_AF-A0A5C9B9I3-F1
#
_entry.id   AF-A0A5C9B9I3-F1
#
_cell.length_a   1.000
_cell.length_b   1.000
_cell.length_c   1.000
_cell.angle_alpha   90.00
_cell.angle_beta   90.00
_cell.angle_gamma   90.00
#
_symmetry.space_group_name_H-M   'P 1'
#
loop_
_entity.id
_entity.type
_entity.pdbx_description
1 polymer ?
#
loop_
_entity_poly.entity_id
_entity_poly.type
_entity_poly.pdbx_seq_one_letter_code
_entity_poly.pdbx_strand_id
1 'polypeptide(L)'
;MSRRAWTIIVAGTVLSAVAAWQAVRVSEIAPTPVGQELESVPVRRPMDSEEFVGSAVCSECHAAIAKAYASNPMAHSSEAALTATLREDYEKKASFASGQGLQFRVERAVDGITHHEFSKAGDEVLYDRSVEVHWT
;
A
#
# COMPACT_ATOMS: atom_id res chain seq x y z
N MET A 1 51.98 -3.55 -26.45
CA MET A 1 50.92 -3.46 -25.44
C MET A 1 50.02 -4.68 -25.57
N SER A 2 49.81 -5.47 -24.51
CA SER A 2 49.10 -6.76 -24.62
C SER A 2 47.59 -6.56 -24.76
N ARG A 3 46.90 -7.46 -25.46
CA ARG A 3 45.43 -7.41 -25.64
C ARG A 3 44.68 -7.30 -24.31
N ARG A 4 45.24 -7.89 -23.24
CA ARG A 4 44.73 -7.82 -21.86
C ARG A 4 44.81 -6.42 -21.25
N ALA A 5 45.88 -5.67 -21.54
CA ALA A 5 46.01 -4.29 -21.08
C ALA A 5 45.00 -3.36 -21.78
N TRP A 6 44.74 -3.58 -23.08
CA TRP A 6 43.77 -2.80 -23.84
C TRP A 6 42.32 -3.05 -23.38
N THR A 7 41.96 -4.30 -23.08
CA THR A 7 40.62 -4.63 -22.56
C THR A 7 40.34 -4.01 -21.20
N ILE A 8 41.34 -3.94 -20.31
CA ILE A 8 41.19 -3.33 -18.98
C ILE A 8 40.94 -1.81 -19.11
N ILE A 9 41.67 -1.15 -20.00
CA ILE A 9 41.51 0.30 -20.24
C ILE A 9 40.11 0.60 -20.78
N VAL A 10 39.66 -0.14 -21.80
CA VAL A 10 38.33 0.05 -22.39
C VAL A 10 37.22 -0.20 -21.37
N ALA A 11 37.30 -1.29 -20.60
CA ALA A 11 36.32 -1.60 -19.57
C ALA A 11 36.26 -0.51 -18.49
N GLY A 12 37.42 0.00 -18.05
CA GLY A 12 37.52 1.12 -17.11
C GLY A 12 36.84 2.38 -17.65
N THR A 13 37.10 2.76 -18.90
CA THR A 13 36.48 3.95 -19.51
C THR A 13 34.96 3.85 -19.64
N VAL A 14 34.42 2.66 -19.98
CA VAL A 14 32.98 2.45 -20.08
C VAL A 14 32.31 2.53 -18.72
N LEU A 15 32.89 1.91 -17.69
CA LEU A 15 32.39 1.98 -16.31
C LEU A 15 32.36 3.42 -15.79
N SER A 16 33.42 4.20 -16.04
CA SER A 16 33.47 5.61 -15.66
C SER A 16 32.42 6.45 -16.40
N ALA A 17 32.20 6.20 -17.70
CA ALA A 17 31.18 6.90 -18.48
C ALA A 17 29.76 6.59 -18.00
N VAL A 18 29.47 5.32 -17.66
CA VAL A 18 28.17 4.91 -17.10
C VAL A 18 27.94 5.53 -15.73
N ALA A 19 28.96 5.52 -14.85
CA ALA A 19 28.86 6.14 -13.53
C ALA A 19 28.64 7.66 -13.62
N ALA A 20 29.36 8.35 -14.52
CA ALA A 20 29.16 9.77 -14.76
C ALA A 20 27.77 10.07 -15.32
N TRP A 21 27.28 9.25 -16.26
CA TRP A 21 25.93 9.40 -16.81
C TRP A 21 24.84 9.19 -15.76
N GLN A 22 24.98 8.19 -14.88
CA GLN A 22 24.05 7.98 -13.77
C GLN A 22 24.09 9.13 -12.74
N ALA A 23 25.26 9.67 -12.43
CA ALA A 23 25.38 10.80 -11.52
C ALA A 23 24.67 12.06 -12.06
N VAL A 24 24.80 12.34 -13.37
CA VAL A 24 24.05 13.43 -14.03
C VAL A 24 22.54 13.21 -13.92
N ARG A 25 22.06 11.98 -14.18
CA ARG A 25 20.63 11.64 -14.07
C ARG A 25 20.05 11.81 -12.67
N VAL A 26 20.82 11.46 -11.63
CA VAL A 26 20.39 11.66 -10.24
C VAL A 26 20.34 13.14 -9.88
N SER A 27 21.23 13.96 -10.44
CA SER A 27 21.24 15.41 -10.20
C SER A 27 20.08 16.17 -10.86
N GLU A 28 19.46 15.59 -11.90
CA GLU A 28 18.27 16.14 -12.56
C GLU A 28 16.97 15.90 -11.76
N ILE A 29 17.01 15.10 -10.68
CA ILE A 29 15.91 15.02 -9.72
C ILE A 29 15.96 16.32 -8.92
N ALA A 30 15.28 17.34 -9.43
CA ALA A 30 15.08 18.59 -8.70
C ALA A 30 14.55 18.24 -7.30
N PRO A 31 15.15 18.76 -6.22
CA PRO A 31 14.58 18.58 -4.91
C PRO A 31 13.15 19.11 -4.95
N THR A 32 12.19 18.29 -4.49
CA THR A 32 10.82 18.75 -4.29
C THR A 32 10.90 20.05 -3.50
N PRO A 33 10.34 21.18 -3.97
CA PRO A 33 10.42 22.43 -3.24
C PRO A 33 9.81 22.23 -1.86
N VAL A 34 10.68 22.14 -0.84
CA VAL A 34 10.28 22.04 0.56
C VAL A 34 9.82 23.43 0.97
N GLY A 35 8.52 23.59 1.20
CA GLY A 35 7.99 24.82 1.80
C GLY A 35 7.36 25.81 0.84
N GLN A 36 6.64 25.36 -0.20
CA GLN A 36 5.46 26.15 -0.54
C GLN A 36 4.44 25.91 0.58
N GLU A 37 4.31 26.90 1.46
CA GLU A 37 3.15 27.01 2.32
C GLU A 37 1.94 27.06 1.40
N LEU A 38 1.30 25.89 1.24
CA LEU A 38 0.06 25.78 0.50
C LEU A 38 -0.91 26.67 1.26
N GLU A 39 -1.25 27.81 0.65
CA GLU A 39 -2.32 28.66 1.12
C GLU A 39 -3.48 27.76 1.51
N SER A 40 -3.86 27.79 2.79
CA SER A 40 -4.78 26.79 3.34
C SER A 40 -6.10 26.93 2.60
N VAL A 41 -6.32 26.05 1.62
CA VAL A 41 -7.60 25.96 0.93
C VAL A 41 -8.62 25.71 2.04
N PRO A 42 -9.62 26.59 2.20
CA PRO A 42 -10.63 26.37 3.22
C PRO A 42 -11.18 24.98 3.02
N VAL A 43 -11.07 24.14 4.06
CA VAL A 43 -11.56 22.77 4.05
C VAL A 43 -13.06 22.85 3.84
N ARG A 44 -13.49 22.75 2.58
CA ARG A 44 -14.90 22.54 2.27
C ARG A 44 -15.30 21.22 2.91
N ARG A 45 -16.50 21.18 3.47
CA ARG A 45 -17.11 19.93 3.94
C ARG A 45 -16.97 18.87 2.84
N PRO A 46 -16.87 17.57 3.21
CA PRO A 46 -16.88 16.49 2.23
C PRO A 46 -18.00 16.75 1.23
N MET A 47 -17.69 16.68 -0.07
CA MET A 47 -18.70 16.81 -1.10
C MET A 47 -19.84 15.83 -0.81
N ASP A 48 -21.07 16.23 -1.09
CA ASP A 48 -22.18 15.30 -1.13
C ASP A 48 -21.81 14.17 -2.11
N SER A 49 -22.19 12.93 -1.81
CA SER A 49 -21.77 11.74 -2.58
C SER A 49 -22.11 11.83 -4.07
N GLU A 50 -23.01 12.73 -4.46
CA GLU A 50 -23.41 13.00 -5.85
C GLU A 50 -22.31 13.66 -6.69
N GLU A 51 -21.34 14.36 -6.10
CA GLU A 51 -20.24 14.99 -6.86
C GLU A 51 -19.05 14.02 -7.06
N PHE A 52 -19.04 12.87 -6.37
CA PHE A 52 -17.99 11.86 -6.56
C PHE A 52 -18.27 11.00 -7.80
N VAL A 53 -17.59 11.31 -8.90
CA VAL A 53 -17.79 10.64 -10.21
C VAL A 53 -17.14 9.27 -10.33
N GLY A 54 -16.37 8.83 -9.32
CA GLY A 54 -15.60 7.58 -9.36
C GLY A 54 -14.35 7.64 -10.23
N SER A 55 -13.37 6.79 -9.90
CA SER A 55 -12.07 6.77 -10.60
C SER A 55 -12.14 6.25 -12.04
N ALA A 56 -13.19 5.49 -12.39
CA ALA A 56 -13.39 4.94 -13.73
C ALA A 56 -13.54 6.04 -14.79
N VAL A 57 -14.27 7.12 -14.50
CA VAL A 57 -14.47 8.26 -15.41
C VAL A 57 -13.13 8.92 -15.76
N CYS A 58 -12.22 8.99 -14.79
CA CYS A 58 -10.89 9.59 -14.99
C CYS A 58 -9.98 8.76 -15.91
N SER A 59 -10.25 7.45 -16.07
CA SER A 59 -9.38 6.54 -16.81
C SER A 59 -9.37 6.80 -18.32
N GLU A 60 -10.44 7.40 -18.85
CA GLU A 60 -10.58 7.74 -20.28
C GLU A 60 -9.53 8.78 -20.71
N CYS A 61 -9.39 9.86 -19.93
CA CYS A 61 -8.44 10.94 -20.21
C CYS A 61 -7.05 10.70 -19.58
N HIS A 62 -6.97 9.91 -18.49
CA HIS A 62 -5.74 9.74 -17.70
C HIS A 62 -5.31 8.27 -17.55
N ALA A 63 -5.34 7.51 -18.64
CA ALA A 63 -5.05 6.07 -18.64
C ALA A 63 -3.72 5.68 -17.97
N ALA A 64 -2.64 6.45 -18.18
CA ALA A 64 -1.34 6.15 -17.58
C ALA A 64 -1.35 6.30 -16.04
N ILE A 65 -2.01 7.35 -15.53
CA ILE A 65 -2.15 7.60 -14.09
C ILE A 65 -3.07 6.55 -13.48
N ALA A 66 -4.22 6.29 -14.11
CA ALA A 66 -5.16 5.27 -13.66
C ALA A 66 -4.48 3.89 -13.55
N LYS A 67 -3.68 3.52 -14.55
CA LYS A 67 -2.90 2.27 -14.54
C LYS A 67 -1.85 2.24 -13.42
N ALA A 68 -1.10 3.33 -13.24
CA ALA A 68 -0.10 3.41 -12.17
C ALA A 68 -0.75 3.32 -10.78
N TYR A 69 -1.83 4.07 -10.57
CA TYR A 69 -2.60 4.06 -9.33
C TYR A 69 -3.19 2.68 -9.04
N ALA A 70 -3.81 2.02 -10.02
CA ALA A 70 -4.40 0.68 -9.87
C ALA A 70 -3.39 -0.43 -9.53
N SER A 71 -2.08 -0.17 -9.66
CA SER A 71 -1.03 -1.10 -9.21
C SER A 71 -0.53 -0.82 -7.79
N ASN A 72 -0.99 0.28 -7.17
CA ASN A 72 -0.55 0.72 -5.86
C ASN A 72 -1.47 0.15 -4.75
N PRO A 73 -0.94 -0.28 -3.59
CA PRO A 73 -1.75 -0.74 -2.46
C PRO A 73 -2.87 0.22 -2.04
N MET A 74 -2.70 1.53 -2.23
CA MET A 74 -3.74 2.51 -1.91
C MET A 74 -4.99 2.39 -2.77
N ALA A 75 -4.91 1.85 -3.99
CA ALA A 75 -6.09 1.61 -4.82
C ALA A 75 -6.95 0.44 -4.32
N HIS A 76 -6.40 -0.39 -3.44
CA HIS A 76 -7.03 -1.61 -2.93
C HIS A 76 -7.39 -1.51 -1.43
N SER A 77 -7.14 -0.38 -0.78
CA SER A 77 -7.34 -0.23 0.68
C SER A 77 -8.81 -0.25 1.11
N SER A 78 -9.73 -0.04 0.16
CA SER A 78 -11.18 -0.06 0.37
C SER A 78 -11.88 -1.11 -0.51
N GLU A 79 -11.17 -2.17 -0.92
CA GLU A 79 -11.82 -3.29 -1.59
C GLU A 79 -12.78 -4.02 -0.64
N ALA A 80 -13.88 -4.54 -1.19
CA ALA A 80 -14.81 -5.37 -0.43
C ALA A 80 -14.06 -6.59 0.11
N ALA A 81 -14.09 -6.79 1.43
CA ALA A 81 -13.23 -7.76 2.12
C ALA A 81 -13.40 -9.22 1.66
N LEU A 82 -14.56 -9.58 1.08
CA LEU A 82 -14.78 -10.91 0.49
C LEU A 82 -14.16 -11.09 -0.89
N THR A 83 -14.07 -10.03 -1.69
CA THR A 83 -13.50 -10.08 -3.05
C THR A 83 -12.08 -9.56 -3.13
N ALA A 84 -11.61 -8.89 -2.08
CA ALA A 84 -10.26 -8.38 -1.99
C ALA A 84 -9.24 -9.50 -2.17
N THR A 85 -8.14 -9.18 -2.84
CA THR A 85 -7.04 -10.14 -2.99
C THR A 85 -6.50 -10.48 -1.60
N LEU A 86 -6.55 -11.76 -1.23
CA LEU A 86 -6.11 -12.23 0.08
C LEU A 86 -4.63 -11.88 0.27
N ARG A 87 -4.34 -10.97 1.20
CA ARG A 87 -2.97 -10.56 1.50
C ARG A 87 -2.55 -11.04 2.89
N GLU A 88 -3.51 -11.18 3.79
CA GLU A 88 -3.34 -11.69 5.14
C GLU A 88 -3.42 -13.23 5.18
N ASP A 89 -2.63 -13.83 6.07
CA ASP A 89 -2.66 -15.26 6.38
C ASP A 89 -3.75 -15.54 7.42
N TYR A 90 -4.91 -16.03 6.95
CA TYR A 90 -6.01 -16.45 7.81
C TYR A 90 -5.90 -17.90 8.30
N GLU A 91 -5.01 -18.72 7.72
CA GLU A 91 -4.85 -20.13 8.09
C GLU A 91 -4.32 -20.28 9.52
N LYS A 92 -3.53 -19.31 9.98
CA LYS A 92 -2.98 -19.27 11.35
C LYS A 92 -3.87 -18.57 12.37
N LYS A 93 -5.16 -18.37 12.07
CA LYS A 93 -6.11 -17.62 12.93
C LYS A 93 -5.54 -16.24 13.28
N ALA A 94 -5.53 -15.35 12.28
CA ALA A 94 -5.05 -13.97 12.40
C ALA A 94 -5.57 -13.33 13.70
N SER A 95 -4.71 -13.27 14.71
CA SER A 95 -5.08 -12.87 16.06
C SER A 95 -3.96 -12.09 16.75
N PHE A 96 -4.35 -11.23 17.67
CA PHE A 96 -3.43 -10.49 18.51
C PHE A 96 -4.06 -10.24 19.88
N ALA A 97 -3.22 -10.03 20.90
CA ALA A 97 -3.65 -9.69 22.24
C ALA A 97 -3.42 -8.20 22.51
N SER A 98 -4.36 -7.56 23.20
CA SER A 98 -4.15 -6.28 23.86
C SER A 98 -3.49 -6.52 25.23
N GLY A 99 -2.83 -5.49 25.77
CA GLY A 99 -2.16 -5.57 27.06
C GLY A 99 -3.07 -5.81 28.28
N GLN A 100 -4.40 -5.89 28.10
CA GLN A 100 -5.38 -6.02 29.19
C GLN A 100 -6.12 -7.37 29.20
N GLY A 101 -5.58 -8.39 28.52
CA GLY A 101 -6.18 -9.73 28.48
C GLY A 101 -7.32 -9.88 27.47
N LEU A 102 -7.59 -8.83 26.68
CA LEU A 102 -8.47 -8.88 25.52
C LEU A 102 -7.70 -9.41 24.32
N GLN A 103 -8.31 -10.32 23.57
CA GLN A 103 -7.76 -10.91 22.37
C GLN A 103 -8.70 -10.65 21.21
N PHE A 104 -8.11 -10.44 20.05
CA PHE A 104 -8.82 -10.19 18.80
C PHE A 104 -8.46 -11.29 17.82
N ARG A 105 -9.44 -11.75 17.06
CA ARG A 105 -9.26 -12.72 15.98
C ARG A 105 -10.19 -12.41 14.84
N VAL A 106 -9.70 -12.57 13.62
CA VAL A 106 -10.54 -12.51 12.43
C VAL A 106 -10.64 -13.89 11.82
N GLU A 107 -11.86 -14.32 11.55
CA GLU A 107 -12.15 -15.57 10.85
C GLU A 107 -12.80 -15.25 9.51
N ARG A 108 -12.31 -15.86 8.43
CA ARG A 108 -12.84 -15.69 7.08
C ARG A 108 -13.43 -17.02 6.62
N ALA A 109 -14.71 -17.01 6.29
CA ALA A 109 -15.46 -18.13 5.74
C ALA A 109 -15.88 -17.82 4.29
N VAL A 110 -16.62 -18.74 3.67
CA VAL A 110 -17.10 -18.57 2.28
C VAL A 110 -18.16 -17.48 2.19
N ASP A 111 -18.96 -17.35 3.24
CA ASP A 111 -20.13 -16.48 3.35
C ASP A 111 -19.85 -15.14 4.02
N GLY A 112 -18.72 -14.98 4.70
CA GLY A 112 -18.46 -13.77 5.45
C GLY A 112 -17.10 -13.71 6.14
N ILE A 113 -16.87 -12.58 6.79
CA ILE A 113 -15.74 -12.36 7.69
C ILE A 113 -16.32 -12.00 9.06
N THR A 114 -15.83 -12.67 10.09
CA THR A 114 -16.26 -12.43 11.48
C THR A 114 -15.09 -11.91 12.29
N HIS A 115 -15.30 -10.77 12.95
CA HIS A 115 -14.40 -10.23 13.95
C HIS A 115 -14.80 -10.79 15.32
N HIS A 116 -13.83 -11.33 16.05
CA HIS A 116 -13.99 -11.77 17.43
C HIS A 116 -13.17 -10.88 18.37
N GLU A 117 -13.82 -10.43 19.43
CA GLU A 117 -13.22 -9.83 20.61
C GLU A 117 -13.50 -10.75 21.80
N PHE A 118 -12.47 -11.38 22.36
CA PHE A 118 -12.65 -12.41 23.38
C PHE A 118 -11.58 -12.31 24.48
N SER A 119 -11.88 -12.82 25.67
CA SER A 119 -10.91 -12.95 26.76
C SER A 119 -10.90 -14.38 27.30
N LYS A 120 -9.75 -14.81 27.81
CA LYS A 120 -9.55 -16.17 28.31
C LYS A 120 -8.84 -16.15 29.66
N ALA A 121 -9.18 -17.09 30.53
CA ALA A 121 -8.40 -17.46 31.70
C ALA A 121 -7.95 -18.92 31.54
N GLY A 122 -6.68 -19.12 31.16
CA GLY A 122 -6.20 -20.42 30.71
C GLY A 122 -6.89 -20.83 29.40
N ASP A 123 -7.49 -22.02 29.39
CA ASP A 123 -8.23 -22.55 28.24
C ASP A 123 -9.73 -22.18 28.26
N GLU A 124 -10.21 -21.58 29.35
CA GLU A 124 -11.59 -21.15 29.49
C GLU A 124 -11.82 -19.80 28.82
N VAL A 125 -12.83 -19.71 27.95
CA VAL A 125 -13.29 -18.45 27.35
C VAL A 125 -14.22 -17.76 28.35
N LEU A 126 -13.80 -16.61 28.87
CA LEU A 126 -14.60 -15.82 29.82
C LEU A 126 -15.60 -14.90 29.11
N TYR A 127 -15.27 -14.49 27.89
CA TYR A 127 -16.04 -13.57 27.08
C TYR A 127 -15.68 -13.78 25.60
N ASP A 128 -16.67 -13.79 24.72
CA ASP A 128 -16.49 -13.77 23.26
C ASP A 128 -17.64 -12.97 22.64
N ARG A 129 -17.29 -11.83 22.05
CA ARG A 129 -18.18 -11.04 21.21
C ARG A 129 -17.73 -11.19 19.77
N SER A 130 -18.63 -11.70 18.95
CA SER A 130 -18.46 -11.79 17.50
C SER A 130 -19.34 -10.78 16.77
N VAL A 131 -18.79 -10.17 15.71
CA VAL A 131 -19.49 -9.23 14.84
C VAL A 131 -19.12 -9.56 13.40
N GLU A 132 -20.13 -9.64 12.53
CA GLU A 132 -19.92 -9.78 11.10
C GLU A 132 -19.34 -8.49 10.53
N VAL A 133 -18.27 -8.62 9.76
CA VAL A 133 -17.66 -7.49 9.06
C VAL A 133 -18.45 -7.24 7.79
N HIS A 134 -19.39 -6.32 7.86
CA HIS A 134 -20.10 -5.83 6.68
C HIS A 134 -19.17 -4.91 5.87
N TRP A 135 -19.07 -5.16 4.57
CA TRP A 135 -18.61 -4.18 3.60
C TRP A 135 -19.82 -3.36 3.12
N THR A 136 -19.59 -2.18 2.56
CA THR A 136 -20.50 -1.45 1.65
C THR A 136 -19.66 -0.87 0.54
#